data_AF-A0A4R5EH89-F1
#
_entry.id   AF-A0A4R5EH89-F1
#
_cell.length_a   1.000
_cell.length_b   1.000
_cell.length_c   1.000
_cell.angle_alpha   90.00
_cell.angle_beta   90.00
_cell.angle_gamma   90.00
#
_symmetry.space_group_name_H-M   'P 1'
#
loop_
_entity.id
_entity.type
_entity.pdbx_description
1 polymer ?
#
loop_
_entity_poly.entity_id
_entity_poly.type
_entity_poly.pdbx_seq_one_letter_code
_entity_poly.pdbx_strand_id
1 'polypeptide(L)'
;MGQTRKRLGKDGKPRYTAYYDDIRGQRRSAGTFASKKEADKAWQRAEVKVSEGRTGEPARGRQRFRDYVENTWLPNHEMEASTREGYTYAIHKHLMPEFGGMRMVDILPEHVRAWITKLKNQGMKPVTIQCNKIILSAIFTTALDDQVTYLHPCRGVKSPPIARKPLRIVTPEQFDDVYNALPEGTFRLLAETEIESGLRWGELSELRPKDLNLKTRILTVSRTVVELNPKFHPEGGHFLVKDYPKDKEYRRFKLSAQMTEKLEAHIREARLTRDDLFFHMPPQDKPRARITEIPHGTSCWAPRPVIVCSFDHALFASTH
;
A
#
# COMPACT_ATOMS: atom_id res chain seq x y z
N MET A 1 -32.10 29.69 -3.77
CA MET A 1 -32.75 30.16 -2.52
C MET A 1 -33.80 29.15 -2.10
N GLY A 2 -33.85 28.83 -0.80
CA GLY A 2 -34.87 27.92 -0.28
C GLY A 2 -36.31 28.43 -0.39
N GLN A 3 -37.27 27.51 -0.49
CA GLN A 3 -38.69 27.82 -0.67
C GLN A 3 -39.57 26.75 -0.04
N THR A 4 -40.68 27.17 0.54
CA THR A 4 -41.75 26.28 0.99
C THR A 4 -42.86 26.19 -0.04
N ARG A 5 -43.25 24.97 -0.43
CA ARG A 5 -44.38 24.70 -1.33
C ARG A 5 -45.55 24.09 -0.56
N LYS A 6 -46.73 24.71 -0.67
CA LYS A 6 -47.98 24.16 -0.12
C LYS A 6 -48.55 23.11 -1.07
N ARG A 7 -48.96 21.96 -0.53
CA ARG A 7 -49.68 20.89 -1.23
C ARG A 7 -50.86 20.43 -0.39
N LEU A 8 -51.97 20.07 -1.02
CA LEU A 8 -53.09 19.40 -0.32
C LEU A 8 -52.79 17.91 -0.21
N GLY A 9 -52.87 17.36 1.01
CA GLY A 9 -52.78 15.92 1.24
C GLY A 9 -54.05 15.20 0.80
N LYS A 10 -54.00 13.85 0.72
CA LYS A 10 -55.19 13.02 0.41
C LYS A 10 -56.35 13.27 1.39
N ASP A 11 -56.04 13.69 2.61
CA ASP A 11 -57.01 13.97 3.68
C ASP A 11 -57.55 15.42 3.64
N GLY A 12 -57.33 16.18 2.55
CA GLY A 12 -57.76 17.58 2.41
C GLY A 12 -56.98 18.60 3.24
N LYS A 13 -56.10 18.16 4.16
CA LYS A 13 -55.28 19.03 5.01
C LYS A 13 -54.06 19.59 4.25
N PRO A 14 -53.68 20.87 4.46
CA PRO A 14 -52.49 21.45 3.84
C PRO A 14 -51.23 20.82 4.43
N ARG A 15 -50.30 20.45 3.56
CA ARG A 15 -48.93 20.00 3.86
C ARG A 15 -47.94 20.95 3.21
N TYR A 16 -46.81 21.18 3.86
CA TYR A 16 -45.79 22.13 3.41
C TYR A 16 -44.49 21.39 3.18
N THR A 17 -44.03 21.34 1.92
CA THR A 17 -42.75 20.72 1.56
C THR A 17 -41.68 21.79 1.51
N ALA A 18 -40.61 21.58 2.27
CA ALA A 18 -39.45 22.45 2.34
C ALA A 18 -38.46 22.09 1.23
N TYR A 19 -38.05 23.06 0.42
CA TYR A 19 -37.03 22.91 -0.63
C TYR A 19 -35.84 23.82 -0.40
N TYR A 20 -34.65 23.34 -0.70
CA TYR A 20 -33.39 24.09 -0.70
C TYR A 20 -32.56 23.70 -1.92
N ASP A 21 -31.61 24.54 -2.31
CA ASP A 21 -30.66 24.23 -3.38
C ASP A 21 -29.37 23.69 -2.76
N ASP A 22 -28.81 22.62 -3.32
CA ASP A 22 -27.49 22.13 -2.93
C ASP A 22 -26.35 22.95 -3.58
N ILE A 23 -25.10 22.66 -3.24
CA ILE A 23 -23.93 23.34 -3.82
C ILE A 23 -23.77 23.14 -5.34
N ARG A 24 -24.46 22.15 -5.91
CA ARG A 24 -24.48 21.89 -7.36
C ARG A 24 -25.67 22.59 -8.02
N GLY A 25 -26.42 23.41 -7.29
CA GLY A 25 -27.63 24.08 -7.75
C GLY A 25 -28.83 23.16 -7.94
N GLN A 26 -28.78 21.91 -7.47
CA GLN A 26 -29.92 21.00 -7.58
C GLN A 26 -30.90 21.19 -6.43
N ARG A 27 -32.19 21.17 -6.75
CA ARG A 27 -33.25 21.36 -5.78
C ARG A 27 -33.53 20.09 -4.98
N ARG A 28 -33.34 20.13 -3.66
CA ARG A 28 -33.55 19.02 -2.72
C ARG A 28 -34.68 19.36 -1.75
N SER A 29 -35.36 18.33 -1.24
CA SER A 29 -36.41 18.49 -0.22
C SER A 29 -35.86 18.22 1.18
N ALA A 30 -36.10 19.14 2.12
CA ALA A 30 -35.79 18.98 3.53
C ALA A 30 -36.94 18.31 4.33
N GLY A 31 -37.91 17.70 3.63
CA GLY A 31 -39.06 17.02 4.21
C GLY A 31 -40.39 17.75 3.99
N THR A 32 -41.48 17.09 4.40
CA THR A 32 -42.84 17.63 4.33
C THR A 32 -43.45 17.71 5.73
N PHE A 33 -44.00 18.87 6.07
CA PHE A 33 -44.44 19.23 7.41
C PHE A 33 -45.93 19.62 7.44
N ALA A 34 -46.53 19.63 8.63
CA ALA A 34 -47.92 20.03 8.81
C ALA A 34 -48.08 21.56 8.82
N SER A 35 -47.04 22.31 9.22
CA SER A 35 -47.08 23.77 9.27
C SER A 35 -46.06 24.43 8.35
N LYS A 36 -46.40 25.62 7.83
CA LYS A 36 -45.49 26.44 7.01
C LYS A 36 -44.24 26.83 7.80
N LYS A 37 -44.41 27.17 9.10
CA LYS A 37 -43.32 27.58 10.00
C LYS A 37 -42.28 26.48 10.22
N GLU A 38 -42.70 25.22 10.34
CA GLU A 38 -41.78 24.08 10.45
C GLU A 38 -41.04 23.83 9.14
N ALA A 39 -41.74 23.90 8.00
CA ALA A 39 -41.13 23.79 6.69
C ALA A 39 -40.10 24.91 6.46
N ASP A 40 -40.42 26.14 6.87
CA ASP A 40 -39.52 27.28 6.74
C ASP A 40 -38.23 27.12 7.56
N LYS A 41 -38.37 26.71 8.83
CA LYS A 41 -37.20 26.37 9.67
C LYS A 41 -36.40 25.20 9.09
N ALA A 42 -37.05 24.23 8.46
CA ALA A 42 -36.38 23.05 7.92
C ALA A 42 -35.51 23.39 6.70
N TRP A 43 -35.99 24.19 5.74
CA TRP A 43 -35.15 24.60 4.62
C TRP A 43 -34.05 25.58 5.04
N GLN A 44 -34.31 26.48 6.00
CA GLN A 44 -33.28 27.37 6.55
C GLN A 44 -32.14 26.60 7.22
N ARG A 45 -32.45 25.58 8.04
CA ARG A 45 -31.42 24.70 8.62
C ARG A 45 -30.66 23.91 7.55
N ALA A 46 -31.34 23.49 6.49
CA ALA A 46 -30.69 22.79 5.38
C ALA A 46 -29.74 23.72 4.61
N GLU A 47 -30.14 24.97 4.37
CA GLU A 47 -29.32 25.99 3.72
C GLU A 47 -28.08 26.35 4.57
N VAL A 48 -28.24 26.47 5.89
CA VAL A 48 -27.09 26.65 6.81
C VAL A 48 -26.11 25.48 6.70
N LYS A 49 -26.60 24.24 6.69
CA LYS A 49 -25.73 23.06 6.49
C LYS A 49 -25.02 23.10 5.15
N VAL A 50 -25.70 23.48 4.07
CA VAL A 50 -25.10 23.66 2.75
C VAL A 50 -24.03 24.75 2.77
N SER A 51 -24.28 25.89 3.44
CA SER A 51 -23.32 26.99 3.58
C SER A 51 -22.11 26.65 4.45
N GLU A 52 -22.27 25.76 5.43
CA GLU A 52 -21.17 25.21 6.24
C GLU A 52 -20.33 24.17 5.47
N GLY A 53 -20.62 23.97 4.17
CA GLY A 53 -19.99 22.93 3.37
C GLY A 53 -20.41 21.52 3.76
N ARG A 54 -21.47 21.34 4.56
CA ARG A 54 -22.02 20.04 4.94
C ARG A 54 -23.07 19.61 3.90
N THR A 55 -22.60 19.24 2.72
CA THR A 55 -23.44 18.95 1.53
C THR A 55 -23.72 17.47 1.34
N GLY A 56 -23.09 16.61 2.16
CA GLY A 56 -23.32 15.18 2.13
C GLY A 56 -24.80 14.86 2.33
N GLU A 57 -25.42 14.21 1.34
CA GLU A 57 -26.70 13.54 1.56
C GLU A 57 -26.55 12.66 2.80
N PRO A 58 -27.47 12.70 3.78
CA PRO A 58 -27.41 11.81 4.95
C PRO A 58 -27.29 10.32 4.56
N ALA A 59 -27.67 9.97 3.33
CA ALA A 59 -27.50 8.66 2.72
C ALA A 59 -26.04 8.27 2.48
N ARG A 60 -25.15 9.19 2.08
CA ARG A 60 -23.75 8.87 1.77
C ARG A 60 -23.02 8.29 2.98
N GLY A 61 -23.23 8.88 4.15
CA GLY A 61 -22.64 8.38 5.39
C GLY A 61 -23.23 7.06 5.91
N ARG A 62 -24.43 6.68 5.44
CA ARG A 62 -25.11 5.43 5.83
C ARG A 62 -24.59 4.19 5.09
N GLN A 63 -23.79 4.39 4.03
CA GLN A 63 -23.13 3.27 3.37
C GLN A 63 -22.18 2.55 4.33
N ARG A 64 -21.97 1.25 4.14
CA ARG A 64 -21.04 0.50 4.99
C ARG A 64 -19.60 0.83 4.63
N PHE A 65 -18.70 0.68 5.60
CA PHE A 65 -17.26 0.86 5.40
C PHE A 65 -16.74 -0.02 4.27
N ARG A 66 -17.20 -1.28 4.21
CA ARG A 66 -16.92 -2.20 3.09
C ARG A 66 -17.22 -1.55 1.74
N ASP A 67 -18.46 -1.10 1.56
CA ASP A 67 -18.96 -0.63 0.27
C ASP A 67 -18.21 0.62 -0.17
N TYR A 68 -17.92 1.52 0.77
CA TYR A 68 -17.13 2.71 0.52
C TYR A 68 -15.71 2.35 0.08
N VAL A 69 -15.04 1.46 0.81
CA VAL A 69 -13.64 1.11 0.52
C VAL A 69 -13.50 0.35 -0.79
N GLU A 70 -14.34 -0.66 -1.03
CA GLU A 70 -14.24 -1.52 -2.22
C GLU A 70 -14.68 -0.80 -3.50
N ASN A 71 -15.76 -0.02 -3.45
CA ASN A 71 -16.35 0.59 -4.66
C ASN A 71 -15.91 2.03 -4.91
N THR A 72 -15.49 2.76 -3.87
CA THR A 72 -15.13 4.18 -3.98
C THR A 72 -13.65 4.42 -3.74
N TRP A 73 -13.14 4.02 -2.57
CA TRP A 73 -11.80 4.42 -2.18
C TRP A 73 -10.70 3.65 -2.92
N LEU A 74 -10.71 2.32 -2.90
CA LEU A 74 -9.67 1.51 -3.54
C LEU A 74 -9.56 1.79 -5.05
N PRO A 75 -10.64 1.83 -5.85
CA PRO A 75 -10.54 2.08 -7.29
C PRO A 75 -9.98 3.46 -7.63
N ASN A 76 -10.26 4.49 -6.82
CA ASN A 76 -9.90 5.87 -7.11
C ASN A 76 -8.64 6.36 -6.38
N HIS A 77 -8.14 5.63 -5.38
CA HIS A 77 -6.93 6.02 -4.66
C HIS A 77 -5.69 5.70 -5.51
N GLU A 78 -5.01 6.74 -5.97
CA GLU A 78 -3.77 6.61 -6.74
C GLU A 78 -2.63 6.11 -5.85
N MET A 79 -2.10 4.94 -6.20
CA MET A 79 -0.96 4.34 -5.51
C MET A 79 -0.25 3.35 -6.42
N GLU A 80 1.04 3.18 -6.17
CA GLU A 80 1.89 2.17 -6.81
C GLU A 80 1.31 0.75 -6.64
N ALA A 81 1.51 -0.12 -7.65
CA ALA A 81 0.94 -1.48 -7.65
C ALA A 81 1.31 -2.31 -6.40
N SER A 82 2.58 -2.24 -5.96
CA SER A 82 3.05 -2.90 -4.73
C SER A 82 2.38 -2.35 -3.47
N THR A 83 2.13 -1.04 -3.44
CA THR A 83 1.40 -0.39 -2.34
C THR A 83 -0.06 -0.83 -2.36
N ARG A 84 -0.68 -0.92 -3.54
CA ARG A 84 -2.05 -1.40 -3.73
C ARG A 84 -2.23 -2.82 -3.24
N GLU A 85 -1.31 -3.72 -3.58
CA GLU A 85 -1.32 -5.11 -3.09
C GLU A 85 -1.25 -5.13 -1.55
N GLY A 86 -0.26 -4.45 -0.97
CA GLY A 86 -0.08 -4.39 0.49
C GLY A 86 -1.27 -3.77 1.22
N TYR A 87 -1.85 -2.70 0.67
CA TYR A 87 -3.04 -2.04 1.21
C TYR A 87 -4.25 -2.95 1.15
N THR A 88 -4.51 -3.57 0.00
CA THR A 88 -5.63 -4.50 -0.20
C THR A 88 -5.55 -5.64 0.82
N TYR A 89 -4.37 -6.25 0.97
CA TYR A 89 -4.16 -7.29 1.97
C TYR A 89 -4.45 -6.79 3.40
N ALA A 90 -3.85 -5.66 3.81
CA ALA A 90 -4.02 -5.12 5.15
C ALA A 90 -5.48 -4.74 5.45
N ILE A 91 -6.17 -4.16 4.47
CA ILE A 91 -7.58 -3.80 4.56
C ILE A 91 -8.42 -5.03 4.80
N HIS A 92 -8.34 -6.05 3.93
CA HIS A 92 -9.15 -7.26 4.05
C HIS A 92 -8.82 -8.07 5.31
N LYS A 93 -7.55 -8.11 5.71
CA LYS A 93 -7.13 -8.89 6.88
C LYS A 93 -7.41 -8.21 8.21
N HIS A 94 -7.29 -6.88 8.30
CA HIS A 94 -7.25 -6.17 9.58
C HIS A 94 -8.37 -5.14 9.77
N LEU A 95 -8.82 -4.48 8.70
CA LEU A 95 -9.84 -3.42 8.80
C LEU A 95 -11.24 -3.99 8.52
N MET A 96 -11.39 -4.83 7.50
CA MET A 96 -12.68 -5.40 7.10
C MET A 96 -13.35 -6.24 8.20
N PRO A 97 -12.64 -7.07 8.99
CA PRO A 97 -13.27 -7.84 10.05
C PRO A 97 -13.84 -6.97 11.18
N GLU A 98 -13.30 -5.76 11.38
CA GLU A 98 -13.73 -4.87 12.45
C GLU A 98 -14.76 -3.85 11.96
N PHE A 99 -14.45 -3.13 10.89
CA PHE A 99 -15.23 -1.98 10.45
C PHE A 99 -16.15 -2.29 9.28
N GLY A 100 -15.93 -3.39 8.54
CA GLY A 100 -16.60 -3.66 7.27
C GLY A 100 -18.13 -3.62 7.34
N GLY A 101 -18.71 -4.09 8.45
CA GLY A 101 -20.15 -4.06 8.70
C GLY A 101 -20.71 -2.72 9.20
N MET A 102 -19.86 -1.83 9.72
CA MET A 102 -20.27 -0.56 10.30
C MET A 102 -20.59 0.47 9.20
N ARG A 103 -21.49 1.40 9.49
CA ARG A 103 -21.71 2.56 8.61
C ARG A 103 -20.58 3.56 8.81
N MET A 104 -20.22 4.26 7.74
CA MET A 104 -19.14 5.26 7.79
C MET A 104 -19.36 6.32 8.87
N VAL A 105 -20.60 6.77 9.08
CA VAL A 105 -20.95 7.77 10.11
C VAL A 105 -20.94 7.25 11.54
N ASP A 106 -21.05 5.93 11.72
CA ASP A 106 -21.11 5.30 13.04
C ASP A 106 -19.70 4.94 13.56
N ILE A 107 -18.66 5.06 12.70
CA ILE A 107 -17.27 4.80 13.10
C ILE A 107 -16.74 6.03 13.84
N LEU A 108 -16.47 5.82 15.13
CA LEU A 108 -16.05 6.84 16.09
C LEU A 108 -14.64 6.56 16.63
N PRO A 109 -13.95 7.55 17.21
CA PRO A 109 -12.62 7.36 17.79
C PRO A 109 -12.54 6.25 18.85
N GLU A 110 -13.62 5.99 19.58
CA GLU A 110 -13.68 4.90 20.56
C GLU A 110 -13.55 3.52 19.91
N HIS A 111 -14.16 3.31 18.74
CA HIS A 111 -14.06 2.06 17.98
C HIS A 111 -12.62 1.84 17.51
N VAL A 112 -11.95 2.90 17.05
CA VAL A 112 -10.53 2.81 16.65
C VAL A 112 -9.63 2.49 17.84
N ARG A 113 -9.89 3.08 19.03
CA ARG A 113 -9.16 2.74 20.26
C ARG A 113 -9.39 1.29 20.67
N ALA A 114 -10.63 0.81 20.64
CA ALA A 114 -10.99 -0.57 20.96
C ALA A 114 -10.29 -1.55 20.01
N TRP A 115 -10.31 -1.26 18.71
CA TRP A 115 -9.62 -2.05 17.69
C TRP A 115 -8.10 -2.10 17.90
N ILE A 116 -7.45 -0.97 18.19
CA ILE A 116 -6.00 -0.94 18.50
C ILE A 116 -5.69 -1.80 19.72
N THR A 117 -6.50 -1.70 20.78
CA THR A 117 -6.36 -2.54 22.00
C THR A 117 -6.52 -4.02 21.66
N LYS A 118 -7.50 -4.39 20.83
CA LYS A 118 -7.71 -5.76 20.36
C LYS A 118 -6.49 -6.29 19.60
N LEU A 119 -5.94 -5.52 18.66
CA LEU A 119 -4.73 -5.92 17.92
C LEU A 119 -3.51 -6.09 18.84
N LYS A 120 -3.38 -5.22 19.84
CA LYS A 120 -2.32 -5.35 20.86
C LYS A 120 -2.47 -6.64 21.66
N ASN A 121 -3.69 -6.96 22.11
CA ASN A 121 -3.97 -8.18 22.88
C ASN A 121 -3.74 -9.46 22.06
N GLN A 122 -3.85 -9.38 20.73
CA GLN A 122 -3.49 -10.47 19.81
C GLN A 122 -1.98 -10.59 19.56
N GLY A 123 -1.14 -9.81 20.24
CA GLY A 123 0.32 -9.84 20.07
C GLY A 123 0.82 -9.21 18.77
N MET A 124 0.00 -8.37 18.11
CA MET A 124 0.44 -7.69 16.89
C MET A 124 1.55 -6.68 17.19
N LYS A 125 2.59 -6.67 16.34
CA LYS A 125 3.72 -5.74 16.48
C LYS A 125 3.24 -4.28 16.37
N PRO A 126 3.76 -3.36 17.21
CA PRO A 126 3.42 -1.92 17.15
C PRO A 126 3.50 -1.29 15.76
N VAL A 127 4.53 -1.65 14.98
CA VAL A 127 4.70 -1.16 13.60
C VAL A 127 3.54 -1.56 12.69
N THR A 128 3.06 -2.80 12.78
CA THR A 128 1.93 -3.28 11.99
C THR A 128 0.64 -2.57 12.39
N ILE A 129 0.41 -2.35 13.69
CA ILE A 129 -0.74 -1.58 14.19
C ILE A 129 -0.70 -0.14 13.63
N GLN A 130 0.47 0.50 13.65
CA GLN A 130 0.64 1.84 13.10
C GLN A 130 0.37 1.89 11.59
N CYS A 131 0.91 0.94 10.81
CA CYS A 131 0.64 0.86 9.37
C CYS A 131 -0.85 0.69 9.08
N ASN A 132 -1.54 -0.23 9.76
CA ASN A 132 -2.97 -0.44 9.58
C ASN A 132 -3.79 0.81 9.93
N LYS A 133 -3.40 1.53 10.99
CA LYS A 133 -4.04 2.80 11.35
C LYS A 133 -3.78 3.90 10.33
N ILE A 134 -2.58 3.96 9.73
CA ILE A 134 -2.28 4.93 8.65
C ILE A 134 -3.22 4.69 7.46
N ILE A 135 -3.42 3.43 7.06
CA ILE A 135 -4.36 3.08 5.99
C ILE A 135 -5.79 3.51 6.35
N LEU A 136 -6.24 3.20 7.57
CA LEU A 136 -7.55 3.63 8.06
C LEU A 136 -7.68 5.16 8.05
N SER A 137 -6.62 5.87 8.44
CA SER A 137 -6.59 7.34 8.42
C SER A 137 -6.67 7.88 7.00
N ALA A 138 -6.00 7.26 6.02
CA ALA A 138 -6.08 7.67 4.62
C ALA A 138 -7.50 7.51 4.07
N ILE A 139 -8.17 6.38 4.37
CA ILE A 139 -9.57 6.14 4.00
C ILE A 139 -10.49 7.23 4.57
N PHE A 140 -10.34 7.56 5.85
CA PHE A 140 -11.17 8.57 6.51
C PHE A 140 -10.79 10.02 6.18
N THR A 141 -9.59 10.26 5.67
CA THR A 141 -9.21 11.56 5.11
C THR A 141 -10.01 11.80 3.84
N THR A 142 -9.93 10.87 2.88
CA THR A 142 -10.73 10.95 1.64
C THR A 142 -12.23 10.99 1.94
N ALA A 143 -12.72 10.20 2.91
CA ALA A 143 -14.14 10.21 3.26
C ALA A 143 -14.61 11.53 3.88
N LEU A 144 -13.72 12.27 4.54
CA LEU A 144 -14.01 13.59 5.07
C LEU A 144 -14.05 14.63 3.94
N ASP A 145 -13.09 14.57 3.02
CA ASP A 145 -13.02 15.44 1.85
C ASP A 145 -14.23 15.24 0.92
N ASP A 146 -14.67 13.99 0.75
CA ASP A 146 -15.87 13.60 -0.01
C ASP A 146 -17.18 13.85 0.75
N GLN A 147 -17.09 14.36 1.99
CA GLN A 147 -18.22 14.64 2.88
C GLN A 147 -19.11 13.42 3.16
N VAL A 148 -18.51 12.23 3.14
CA VAL A 148 -19.14 10.96 3.54
C VAL A 148 -19.23 10.87 5.07
N THR A 149 -18.20 11.38 5.77
CA THR A 149 -18.20 11.57 7.22
C THR A 149 -17.98 13.04 7.56
N TYR A 150 -18.39 13.43 8.77
CA TYR A 150 -18.13 14.76 9.35
C TYR A 150 -17.08 14.73 10.46
N LEU A 151 -16.61 13.53 10.82
CA LEU A 151 -15.64 13.30 11.88
C LEU A 151 -14.55 12.36 11.35
N HIS A 152 -13.30 12.71 11.64
CA HIS A 152 -12.17 11.84 11.36
C HIS A 152 -11.90 10.92 12.58
N PRO A 153 -12.26 9.62 12.55
CA PRO A 153 -12.21 8.76 13.74
C PRO A 153 -10.79 8.46 14.23
N CYS A 154 -9.77 8.49 13.35
CA CYS A 154 -8.39 8.26 13.80
C CYS A 154 -7.73 9.49 14.45
N ARG A 155 -8.35 10.67 14.39
CA ARG A 155 -7.77 11.92 14.89
C ARG A 155 -7.74 11.86 16.43
N GLY A 156 -6.56 12.11 17.01
CA GLY A 156 -6.36 12.06 18.46
C GLY A 156 -6.26 10.65 19.07
N VAL A 157 -6.39 9.59 18.27
CA VAL A 157 -6.15 8.22 18.73
C VAL A 157 -4.65 7.95 18.73
N LYS A 158 -4.07 7.54 19.86
CA LYS A 158 -2.63 7.21 19.94
C LYS A 158 -2.38 5.76 19.51
N SER A 159 -1.23 5.54 18.87
CA SER A 159 -0.72 4.20 18.58
C SER A 159 0.30 3.79 19.64
N PRO A 160 0.56 2.48 19.84
CA PRO A 160 1.65 2.03 20.70
C PRO A 160 2.99 2.61 20.24
N PRO A 161 3.88 2.99 21.16
CA PRO A 161 5.19 3.52 20.81
C PRO A 161 6.02 2.45 20.07
N ILE A 162 6.74 2.87 19.03
CA ILE A 162 7.68 2.02 18.32
C ILE A 162 9.08 2.37 18.81
N ALA A 163 9.68 1.49 19.59
CA ALA A 163 11.10 1.59 19.91
C ALA A 163 11.91 1.35 18.63
N ARG A 164 12.80 2.29 18.29
CA ARG A 164 13.80 2.05 17.25
C ARG A 164 14.76 1.00 17.77
N LYS A 165 14.83 -0.13 17.07
CA LYS A 165 15.87 -1.13 17.34
C LYS A 165 17.15 -0.68 16.65
N PRO A 166 18.32 -0.83 17.29
CA PRO A 166 19.58 -0.61 16.59
C PRO A 166 19.65 -1.56 15.39
N LEU A 167 20.13 -1.05 14.27
CA LEU A 167 20.39 -1.88 13.11
C LEU A 167 21.53 -2.84 13.46
N ARG A 168 21.30 -4.14 13.31
CA ARG A 168 22.37 -5.13 13.39
C ARG A 168 23.09 -5.12 12.06
N ILE A 169 24.30 -4.56 12.05
CA ILE A 169 25.19 -4.56 10.89
C ILE A 169 25.94 -5.89 10.89
N VAL A 170 26.05 -6.51 9.72
CA VAL A 170 26.80 -7.76 9.53
C VAL A 170 28.29 -7.47 9.73
N THR A 171 28.98 -8.27 10.55
CA THR A 171 30.43 -8.14 10.72
C THR A 171 31.18 -8.75 9.53
N PRO A 172 32.44 -8.38 9.26
CA PRO A 172 33.22 -9.00 8.21
C PRO A 172 33.26 -10.53 8.31
N GLU A 173 33.41 -11.08 9.51
CA GLU A 173 33.48 -12.53 9.75
C GLU A 173 32.14 -13.21 9.46
N GLN A 174 31.02 -12.58 9.84
CA GLN A 174 29.69 -13.08 9.52
C GLN A 174 29.41 -13.02 8.02
N PHE A 175 29.96 -12.02 7.32
CA PHE A 175 29.86 -11.96 5.88
C PHE A 175 30.68 -13.09 5.23
N ASP A 176 31.90 -13.34 5.71
CA ASP A 176 32.74 -14.44 5.22
C ASP A 176 32.03 -15.80 5.39
N ASP A 177 31.38 -16.03 6.54
CA ASP A 177 30.59 -17.23 6.79
C ASP A 177 29.46 -17.40 5.74
N VAL A 178 28.71 -16.32 5.48
CA VAL A 178 27.64 -16.33 4.47
C VAL A 178 28.21 -16.53 3.06
N TYR A 179 29.28 -15.80 2.72
CA TYR A 179 29.92 -15.84 1.41
C TYR A 179 30.46 -17.23 1.08
N ASN A 180 31.10 -17.89 2.06
CA ASN A 180 31.62 -19.24 1.91
C ASN A 180 30.50 -20.29 1.79
N ALA A 181 29.33 -20.04 2.39
CA ALA A 181 28.15 -20.89 2.26
C ALA A 181 27.39 -20.71 0.93
N LEU A 182 27.62 -19.61 0.19
CA LEU A 182 27.00 -19.40 -1.12
C LEU A 182 27.61 -20.31 -2.19
N PRO A 183 26.80 -20.82 -3.14
CA PRO A 183 27.32 -21.51 -4.31
C PRO A 183 28.29 -20.62 -5.09
N GLU A 184 29.29 -21.24 -5.72
CA GLU A 184 30.29 -20.52 -6.50
C GLU A 184 29.69 -19.83 -7.73
N GLY A 185 30.47 -18.92 -8.32
CA GLY A 185 30.06 -18.16 -9.51
C GLY A 185 29.08 -17.03 -9.18
N THR A 186 27.92 -17.03 -9.84
CA THR A 186 26.99 -15.89 -9.89
C THR A 186 26.47 -15.47 -8.51
N PHE A 187 26.25 -16.40 -7.57
CA PHE A 187 25.74 -16.06 -6.24
C PHE A 187 26.78 -15.32 -5.39
N ARG A 188 28.05 -15.76 -5.42
CA ARG A 188 29.15 -15.05 -4.76
C ARG A 188 29.37 -13.67 -5.39
N LEU A 189 29.35 -13.57 -6.72
CA LEU A 189 29.48 -12.28 -7.42
C LEU A 189 28.34 -11.32 -7.08
N LEU A 190 27.11 -11.81 -6.96
CA LEU A 190 25.95 -11.02 -6.52
C LEU A 190 26.18 -10.44 -5.13
N ALA A 191 26.62 -11.27 -4.17
CA ALA A 191 26.86 -10.83 -2.80
C ALA A 191 27.98 -9.80 -2.70
N GLU A 192 29.09 -9.98 -3.44
CA GLU A 192 30.16 -8.99 -3.49
C GLU A 192 29.70 -7.67 -4.12
N THR A 193 28.90 -7.77 -5.19
CA THR A 193 28.33 -6.59 -5.85
C THR A 193 27.41 -5.85 -4.88
N GLU A 194 26.55 -6.54 -4.13
CA GLU A 194 25.65 -5.93 -3.15
C GLU A 194 26.41 -5.14 -2.07
N ILE A 195 27.48 -5.72 -1.53
CA ILE A 195 28.28 -5.09 -0.47
C ILE A 195 29.07 -3.89 -0.97
N GLU A 196 29.70 -3.99 -2.14
CA GLU A 196 30.49 -2.89 -2.68
C GLU A 196 29.60 -1.73 -3.14
N SER A 197 28.49 -2.05 -3.78
CA SER A 197 27.61 -1.05 -4.40
C SER A 197 26.57 -0.47 -3.43
N GLY A 198 26.18 -1.22 -2.40
CA GLY A 198 25.08 -0.88 -1.50
C GLY A 198 23.73 -0.76 -2.21
N LEU A 199 23.54 -1.45 -3.34
CA LEU A 199 22.27 -1.46 -4.06
C LEU A 199 21.17 -2.12 -3.23
N ARG A 200 19.95 -1.61 -3.36
CA ARG A 200 18.79 -2.30 -2.78
C ARG A 200 18.50 -3.56 -3.58
N TRP A 201 17.96 -4.60 -2.96
CA TRP A 201 17.67 -5.88 -3.61
C TRP A 201 16.95 -5.76 -4.97
N GLY A 202 15.91 -4.93 -5.06
CA GLY A 202 15.17 -4.73 -6.32
C GLY A 202 15.96 -3.97 -7.39
N GLU A 203 16.96 -3.17 -7.01
CA GLU A 203 17.87 -2.50 -7.95
C GLU A 203 18.93 -3.50 -8.45
N LEU A 204 19.50 -4.29 -7.53
CA LEU A 204 20.49 -5.33 -7.83
C LEU A 204 19.92 -6.44 -8.72
N SER A 205 18.69 -6.88 -8.44
CA SER A 205 18.02 -7.95 -9.19
C SER A 205 17.63 -7.53 -10.60
N GLU A 206 17.55 -6.23 -10.87
CA GLU A 206 17.20 -5.66 -12.18
C GLU A 206 18.41 -5.01 -12.87
N LEU A 207 19.62 -5.27 -12.37
CA LEU A 207 20.86 -4.74 -12.93
C LEU A 207 21.14 -5.39 -14.29
N ARG A 208 21.50 -4.58 -15.30
CA ARG A 208 21.79 -5.06 -16.66
C ARG A 208 23.14 -4.53 -17.17
N PRO A 209 23.84 -5.23 -18.09
CA PRO A 209 25.13 -4.78 -18.62
C PRO A 209 25.13 -3.36 -19.17
N LYS A 210 24.02 -2.88 -19.75
CA LYS A 210 23.90 -1.48 -20.22
C LYS A 210 24.01 -0.42 -19.11
N ASP A 211 23.80 -0.78 -17.85
CA ASP A 211 23.89 0.16 -16.72
C ASP A 211 25.35 0.43 -16.30
N LEU A 212 26.28 -0.45 -16.68
CA LEU A 212 27.69 -0.37 -16.33
C LEU A 212 28.53 0.09 -17.52
N ASN A 213 29.21 1.22 -17.37
CA ASN A 213 30.25 1.62 -18.31
C ASN A 213 31.59 1.01 -17.88
N LEU A 214 32.01 -0.06 -18.56
CA LEU A 214 33.25 -0.79 -18.25
C LEU A 214 34.51 0.08 -18.32
N LYS A 215 34.56 1.08 -19.21
CA LYS A 215 35.73 1.98 -19.35
C LYS A 215 35.83 2.96 -18.18
N THR A 216 34.73 3.60 -17.82
CA THR A 216 34.71 4.60 -16.74
C THR A 216 34.50 4.00 -15.36
N ARG A 217 34.05 2.74 -15.30
CA ARG A 217 33.61 1.98 -14.11
C ARG A 217 32.39 2.59 -13.43
N ILE A 218 31.62 3.40 -14.15
CA ILE A 218 30.43 4.06 -13.60
C ILE A 218 29.23 3.12 -13.75
N LEU A 219 28.60 2.80 -12.62
CA LEU A 219 27.32 2.11 -12.56
C LEU A 219 26.19 3.13 -12.42
N THR A 220 25.14 2.96 -13.23
CA THR A 220 23.95 3.81 -13.21
C THR A 220 22.74 3.04 -12.70
N VAL A 221 22.22 3.43 -11.54
CA VAL A 221 20.98 2.88 -10.98
C VAL A 221 19.80 3.61 -11.60
N SER A 222 19.12 2.93 -12.50
CA SER A 222 18.01 3.50 -13.28
C SER A 222 16.68 2.79 -13.03
N ARG A 223 16.72 1.53 -12.61
CA ARG A 223 15.55 0.66 -12.56
C ARG A 223 15.48 -0.10 -11.25
N THR A 224 14.27 -0.56 -10.93
CA THR A 224 14.05 -1.50 -9.85
C THR A 224 12.95 -2.47 -10.22
N VAL A 225 13.08 -3.74 -9.83
CA VAL A 225 12.03 -4.74 -9.97
C VAL A 225 11.31 -4.93 -8.64
N VAL A 226 9.99 -5.06 -8.71
CA VAL A 226 9.15 -5.48 -7.59
C VAL A 226 8.39 -6.75 -7.94
N GLU A 227 8.34 -7.69 -7.01
CA GLU A 227 7.48 -8.87 -7.14
C GLU A 227 6.05 -8.49 -6.73
N LEU A 228 5.07 -8.95 -7.50
CA LEU A 228 3.64 -8.72 -7.31
C LEU A 228 2.87 -10.02 -7.53
N ASN A 229 1.74 -10.18 -6.84
CA ASN A 229 0.75 -11.15 -7.28
C ASN A 229 0.20 -10.77 -8.66
N PRO A 230 0.03 -11.74 -9.59
CA PRO A 230 -0.46 -11.50 -10.95
C PRO A 230 -1.72 -10.64 -11.05
N LYS A 231 -2.60 -10.71 -10.05
CA LYS A 231 -3.83 -9.90 -9.99
C LYS A 231 -3.60 -8.39 -9.89
N PHE A 232 -2.43 -7.97 -9.39
CA PHE A 232 -2.05 -6.56 -9.26
C PHE A 232 -1.02 -6.12 -10.31
N HIS A 233 -0.57 -7.05 -11.16
CA HIS A 233 0.33 -6.74 -12.26
C HIS A 233 -0.46 -6.22 -13.47
N PRO A 234 -0.05 -5.12 -14.11
CA PRO A 234 -0.77 -4.56 -15.27
C PRO A 234 -0.87 -5.56 -16.44
N GLU A 235 0.14 -6.39 -16.60
CA GLU A 235 0.25 -7.40 -17.68
C GLU A 235 0.10 -8.86 -17.18
N GLY A 236 -0.29 -9.07 -15.91
CA GLY A 236 -0.48 -10.43 -15.35
C GLY A 236 0.80 -11.22 -15.01
N GLY A 237 1.98 -10.61 -15.08
CA GLY A 237 3.25 -11.21 -14.63
C GLY A 237 3.47 -11.14 -13.11
N HIS A 238 4.61 -11.67 -12.67
CA HIS A 238 5.02 -11.63 -11.25
C HIS A 238 6.02 -10.52 -10.95
N PHE A 239 6.72 -10.00 -11.95
CA PHE A 239 7.79 -9.02 -11.77
C PHE A 239 7.48 -7.76 -12.58
N LEU A 240 7.26 -6.66 -11.86
CA LEU A 240 7.06 -5.35 -12.47
C LEU A 240 8.36 -4.57 -12.39
N VAL A 241 8.96 -4.30 -13.55
CA VAL A 241 10.12 -3.41 -13.68
C VAL A 241 9.63 -1.97 -13.67
N LYS A 242 10.28 -1.12 -12.88
CA LYS A 242 10.04 0.31 -12.81
C LYS A 242 11.25 1.05 -13.33
N ASP A 243 11.03 1.99 -14.25
CA ASP A 243 12.06 2.84 -14.87
C ASP A 243 12.52 4.01 -13.99
N TYR A 244 12.33 3.88 -12.67
CA TYR A 244 12.82 4.83 -11.69
C TYR A 244 13.06 4.14 -10.34
N PRO A 245 14.15 4.48 -9.61
CA PRO A 245 14.31 4.08 -8.23
C PRO A 245 13.22 4.66 -7.34
N LYS A 246 13.05 4.12 -6.12
CA LYS A 246 12.02 4.55 -5.17
C LYS A 246 12.00 6.07 -4.91
N ASP A 247 13.17 6.71 -4.98
CA ASP A 247 13.37 8.14 -4.74
C ASP A 247 13.22 8.99 -6.02
N LYS A 248 12.89 8.38 -7.17
CA LYS A 248 12.78 8.98 -8.52
C LYS A 248 14.04 9.67 -9.04
N GLU A 249 15.17 9.49 -8.34
CA GLU A 249 16.46 10.05 -8.72
C GLU A 249 17.41 8.95 -9.21
N TYR A 250 18.05 9.19 -10.34
CA TYR A 250 19.12 8.34 -10.85
C TYR A 250 20.36 8.49 -9.99
N ARG A 251 20.92 7.37 -9.52
CA ARG A 251 22.20 7.38 -8.79
C ARG A 251 23.30 6.84 -9.68
N ARG A 252 24.43 7.56 -9.72
CA ARG A 252 25.65 7.11 -10.39
C ARG A 252 26.79 7.07 -9.39
N PHE A 253 27.54 5.98 -9.40
CA PHE A 253 28.75 5.85 -8.59
C PHE A 253 29.76 4.97 -9.32
N LYS A 254 31.01 5.04 -8.87
CA LYS A 254 32.13 4.35 -9.49
C LYS A 254 32.43 3.07 -8.71
N LEU A 255 32.52 1.94 -9.42
CA LEU A 255 32.96 0.67 -8.87
C LEU A 255 34.49 0.58 -8.83
N SER A 256 34.99 -0.31 -7.98
CA SER A 256 36.40 -0.69 -7.95
C SER A 256 36.84 -1.33 -9.27
N ALA A 257 38.14 -1.31 -9.55
CA ALA A 257 38.69 -1.97 -10.73
C ALA A 257 38.42 -3.48 -10.66
N GLN A 258 38.70 -4.09 -9.51
CA GLN A 258 38.50 -5.52 -9.26
C GLN A 258 37.05 -5.94 -9.49
N MET A 259 36.06 -5.19 -9.00
CA MET A 259 34.65 -5.50 -9.22
C MET A 259 34.25 -5.37 -10.68
N THR A 260 34.73 -4.33 -11.35
CA THR A 260 34.43 -4.13 -12.78
C THR A 260 35.01 -5.29 -13.60
N GLU A 261 36.22 -5.74 -13.30
CA GLU A 261 36.86 -6.89 -13.96
C GLU A 261 36.07 -8.19 -13.74
N LYS A 262 35.59 -8.43 -12.52
CA LYS A 262 34.73 -9.60 -12.22
C LYS A 262 33.40 -9.55 -12.98
N LEU A 263 32.75 -8.39 -13.01
CA LEU A 263 31.50 -8.20 -13.75
C LEU A 263 31.71 -8.33 -15.26
N GLU A 264 32.83 -7.82 -15.80
CA GLU A 264 33.20 -7.99 -17.20
C GLU A 264 33.47 -9.45 -17.55
N ALA A 265 34.19 -10.17 -16.69
CA ALA A 265 34.42 -11.61 -16.87
C ALA A 265 33.09 -12.38 -16.92
N HIS A 266 32.17 -12.09 -15.98
CA HIS A 266 30.84 -12.69 -15.94
C HIS A 266 30.01 -12.39 -17.20
N ILE A 267 30.04 -11.15 -17.71
CA ILE A 267 29.37 -10.80 -18.99
C ILE A 267 29.88 -11.70 -20.12
N ARG A 268 31.20 -11.92 -20.22
CA ARG A 268 31.79 -12.75 -21.27
C ARG A 268 31.47 -14.23 -21.10
N GLU A 269 31.59 -14.76 -19.88
CA GLU A 269 31.39 -16.17 -19.55
C GLU A 269 29.92 -16.58 -19.75
N ALA A 270 28.98 -15.76 -19.27
CA ALA A 270 27.55 -15.97 -19.44
C ALA A 270 27.00 -15.46 -20.79
N ARG A 271 27.85 -14.85 -21.63
CA ARG A 271 27.51 -14.29 -22.94
C ARG A 271 26.33 -13.31 -22.89
N LEU A 272 26.30 -12.47 -21.86
CA LEU A 272 25.20 -11.53 -21.64
C LEU A 272 25.20 -10.42 -22.68
N THR A 273 24.02 -10.12 -23.20
CA THR A 273 23.75 -8.95 -24.03
C THR A 273 23.44 -7.73 -23.17
N ARG A 274 23.28 -6.56 -23.81
CA ARG A 274 23.07 -5.28 -23.11
C ARG A 274 21.83 -5.24 -22.22
N ASP A 275 20.79 -5.99 -22.62
CA ASP A 275 19.47 -5.94 -21.99
C ASP A 275 19.18 -7.14 -21.08
N ASP A 276 20.10 -8.10 -21.01
CA ASP A 276 19.99 -9.25 -20.10
C ASP A 276 20.21 -8.84 -18.65
N LEU A 277 19.64 -9.61 -17.73
CA LEU A 277 19.94 -9.46 -16.30
C LEU A 277 21.38 -9.92 -16.03
N PHE A 278 22.14 -9.12 -15.28
CA PHE A 278 23.45 -9.53 -14.78
C PHE A 278 23.34 -10.83 -13.99
N PHE A 279 22.36 -10.90 -13.11
CA PHE A 279 22.13 -12.03 -12.22
C PHE A 279 20.81 -12.71 -12.60
N HIS A 280 20.93 -13.84 -13.28
CA HIS A 280 19.80 -14.68 -13.64
C HIS A 280 19.82 -15.93 -12.76
N MET A 281 18.64 -16.37 -12.33
CA MET A 281 18.52 -17.66 -11.67
C MET A 281 18.33 -18.73 -12.75
N PRO A 282 19.23 -19.72 -12.87
CA PRO A 282 19.04 -20.80 -13.82
C PRO A 282 17.77 -21.58 -13.45
N PRO A 283 17.01 -22.09 -14.44
CA PRO A 283 15.85 -22.95 -14.21
C PRO A 283 16.21 -24.07 -13.24
N GLN A 284 15.42 -24.25 -12.19
CA GLN A 284 15.66 -25.29 -11.20
C GLN A 284 14.78 -26.51 -11.53
N ASP A 285 15.41 -27.68 -11.69
CA ASP A 285 14.70 -28.94 -11.98
C ASP A 285 13.86 -29.46 -10.80
N LYS A 286 14.08 -28.93 -9.59
CA LYS A 286 13.34 -29.32 -8.37
C LYS A 286 12.96 -28.11 -7.53
N PRO A 287 11.77 -28.12 -6.89
CA PRO A 287 11.41 -27.08 -5.93
C PRO A 287 12.43 -27.09 -4.78
N ARG A 288 12.91 -25.90 -4.39
CA ARG A 288 13.85 -25.77 -3.27
C ARG A 288 13.24 -26.38 -2.01
N ALA A 289 14.06 -27.15 -1.29
CA ALA A 289 13.73 -27.51 0.09
C ALA A 289 13.46 -26.22 0.88
N ARG A 290 12.43 -26.25 1.73
CA ARG A 290 12.18 -25.15 2.69
C ARG A 290 13.47 -24.93 3.47
N ILE A 291 13.85 -23.67 3.68
CA ILE A 291 14.96 -23.33 4.57
C ILE A 291 14.61 -23.95 5.93
N THR A 292 15.29 -25.04 6.27
CA THR A 292 15.23 -25.64 7.60
C THR A 292 16.11 -24.75 8.46
N GLU A 293 15.55 -24.23 9.55
CA GLU A 293 16.31 -23.44 10.54
C GLU A 293 17.63 -24.15 10.86
N ILE A 294 18.74 -23.43 10.75
CA ILE A 294 20.02 -23.89 11.31
C ILE A 294 19.77 -24.03 12.81
N PRO A 295 20.00 -25.20 13.45
CA PRO A 295 19.78 -25.35 14.88
C PRO A 295 20.71 -24.41 15.63
N HIS A 296 20.19 -23.26 16.07
CA HIS A 296 20.93 -22.39 16.95
C HIS A 296 20.80 -22.91 18.38
N GLY A 297 21.95 -23.20 18.99
CA GLY A 297 22.05 -23.17 20.44
C GLY A 297 21.46 -21.85 20.96
N THR A 298 20.42 -21.97 21.76
CA THR A 298 19.87 -20.98 22.69
C THR A 298 20.11 -19.51 22.33
N SER A 299 19.26 -18.90 21.49
CA SER A 299 18.91 -17.47 21.66
C SER A 299 17.64 -17.06 20.91
N CYS A 300 16.87 -16.21 21.58
CA CYS A 300 15.49 -15.84 21.29
C CYS A 300 15.39 -14.79 20.19
N TRP A 301 15.45 -15.14 18.89
CA TRP A 301 15.15 -14.18 17.81
C TRP A 301 14.54 -14.84 16.57
N ALA A 302 13.25 -14.60 16.33
CA ALA A 302 12.64 -14.75 15.02
C ALA A 302 12.02 -13.42 14.58
N PRO A 303 12.61 -12.67 13.62
CA PRO A 303 11.80 -11.81 12.77
C PRO A 303 10.92 -12.74 11.92
N ARG A 304 9.68 -12.32 11.64
CA ARG A 304 8.88 -13.01 10.63
C ARG A 304 9.71 -13.06 9.35
N PRO A 305 9.66 -14.19 8.61
CA PRO A 305 10.46 -14.39 7.43
C PRO A 305 10.15 -13.28 6.44
N VAL A 306 11.17 -12.87 5.69
CA VAL A 306 10.94 -12.37 4.33
C VAL A 306 9.95 -13.36 3.73
N ILE A 307 8.75 -12.89 3.38
CA ILE A 307 7.83 -13.68 2.56
C ILE A 307 8.56 -13.82 1.23
N VAL A 308 9.36 -14.86 1.11
CA VAL A 308 9.66 -15.46 -0.18
C VAL A 308 8.33 -16.14 -0.52
N CYS A 309 7.58 -15.50 -1.42
CA CYS A 309 6.35 -16.07 -1.92
C CYS A 309 6.66 -17.47 -2.43
N SER A 310 5.89 -18.42 -1.90
CA SER A 310 5.73 -19.75 -2.45
C SER A 310 5.30 -19.63 -3.91
N PHE A 311 6.17 -20.11 -4.81
CA PHE A 311 5.86 -20.32 -6.22
C PHE A 311 4.97 -21.55 -6.36
N ASP A 312 3.70 -21.35 -6.74
CA ASP A 312 2.95 -22.36 -7.48
C ASP A 312 3.21 -22.14 -8.98
N HIS A 313 3.51 -23.24 -9.67
CA HIS A 313 3.89 -23.32 -11.07
C HIS A 313 2.92 -22.65 -12.04
N ALA A 314 3.46 -21.85 -12.98
CA ALA A 314 3.07 -21.89 -14.39
C ALA A 314 4.12 -21.19 -15.29
N LEU A 315 4.89 -22.03 -15.99
CA LEU A 315 5.35 -21.86 -17.38
C LEU A 315 6.11 -20.56 -17.75
N PHE A 316 7.44 -20.60 -17.59
CA PHE A 316 8.34 -19.92 -18.52
C PHE A 316 8.34 -20.72 -19.84
N ALA A 317 7.66 -20.20 -20.86
CA ALA A 317 7.91 -20.58 -22.24
C ALA A 317 8.45 -19.35 -22.96
N SER A 318 9.74 -19.40 -23.28
CA SER A 318 10.37 -18.60 -24.31
C SER A 318 9.53 -18.69 -25.59
N THR A 319 9.17 -17.54 -26.17
CA THR A 319 8.80 -17.45 -27.58
C THR A 319 9.69 -16.40 -28.23
N HIS A 320 10.15 -16.78 -29.42
CA HIS A 320 11.23 -16.22 -30.23
C HIS A 320 11.17 -14.73 -30.54
#